data_AF-A0A956PK62-F1
#
_entry.id   AF-A0A956PK62-F1
#
_cell.length_a   1.000
_cell.length_b   1.000
_cell.length_c   1.000
_cell.angle_alpha   90.00
_cell.angle_beta   90.00
_cell.angle_gamma   90.00
#
_symmetry.space_group_name_H-M   'P 1'
#
loop_
_entity.id
_entity.type
_entity.pdbx_description
1 polymer ?
#
loop_
_entity_poly.entity_id
_entity_poly.type
_entity_poly.pdbx_seq_one_letter_code
_entity_poly.pdbx_strand_id
1 'polypeptide(L)'
;MAGTESTSSQPALEGETPSPLCNHLLEQARLRFEGAVSEEELRQGVAQALESLEQARVQTLANLERDGAKSEVLDSFERSFEEMQIALEDLDEFAASATAESHESVRGSIFRAASATVFAMTSLQQAQFADGPTDMPLFNALFKMKEGFMKGGVQADQLKNALAGVVDMTKKAIEELLAAEGEQPPQRDGLVRAYEEQIQSLEQVEQAVDAGDKQALEKMFQQLLETSNGVKEAMGSLNAALMSEGPCRLARTNILLSAADTYQQGGIGADGFAESLELFEVELREESSKFQELAAMPNDSDVVQQEVEGVKEAYDLHEDALALFHEILEGEADPAEFENAKKILIEASEKLSDHKEALTTIGENEGKVSCVRCGTMNEPGSRVCNNCGAQLPQQTGVQSTMSYQESDGAADFGGDLEITTNLERLFHAINEVAEERCSDEEFEEVLVWMDNLLANAQATMPEVPNMTPRPEFNEDAVKKIELVAEDLHEQRGVMLGGIEEFRVALGTLQSFFETRDKETLIQGVREVRSAAIKMQQAEKSLNLIQQSIEEATRQAAEAEAAEETDPG
;
A
#
# COMPACT_ATOMS: atom_id res chain seq x y z
N MET A 1 -45.34 4.62 -23.57
CA MET A 1 -46.32 3.91 -22.74
C MET A 1 -47.46 4.87 -22.44
N ALA A 2 -48.71 4.41 -22.59
CA ALA A 2 -49.90 5.25 -22.48
C ALA A 2 -49.97 5.93 -21.11
N GLY A 3 -50.23 7.24 -21.12
CA GLY A 3 -50.21 8.08 -19.95
C GLY A 3 -51.30 7.74 -18.95
N THR A 4 -50.92 7.76 -17.68
CA THR A 4 -51.79 8.15 -16.58
C THR A 4 -51.05 9.27 -15.85
N GLU A 5 -51.50 10.50 -16.10
CA GLU A 5 -51.20 11.66 -15.27
C GLU A 5 -51.57 11.32 -13.82
N SER A 6 -50.60 11.38 -12.91
CA SER A 6 -50.85 11.46 -11.48
C SER A 6 -50.12 12.67 -10.92
N THR A 7 -50.62 13.85 -11.28
CA THR A 7 -50.52 15.02 -10.41
C THR A 7 -51.59 14.86 -9.33
N SER A 8 -51.21 14.30 -8.18
CA SER A 8 -51.88 14.60 -6.93
C SER A 8 -50.87 14.65 -5.81
N SER A 9 -50.49 15.85 -5.40
CA SER A 9 -50.19 16.16 -4.01
C SER A 9 -51.41 15.79 -3.17
N GLN A 10 -51.50 14.53 -2.75
CA GLN A 10 -52.48 14.06 -1.79
C GLN A 10 -51.92 14.26 -0.38
N PRO A 11 -52.71 14.80 0.56
CA PRO A 11 -52.32 14.84 1.96
C PRO A 11 -52.18 13.41 2.47
N ALA A 12 -51.18 13.17 3.33
CA ALA A 12 -51.00 11.89 4.00
C ALA A 12 -52.33 11.43 4.60
N LEU A 13 -52.85 10.29 4.12
CA LEU A 13 -53.99 9.64 4.74
C LEU A 13 -53.55 9.21 6.14
N GLU A 14 -54.10 9.87 7.18
CA GLU A 14 -53.92 9.47 8.58
C GLU A 14 -54.43 8.03 8.76
N GLY A 15 -53.50 7.09 8.86
CA GLY A 15 -53.77 5.68 9.12
C GLY A 15 -52.62 5.08 9.94
N GLU A 16 -52.86 3.91 10.53
CA GLU A 16 -51.92 3.33 11.51
C GLU A 16 -50.62 2.80 10.88
N THR A 17 -50.60 2.62 9.57
CA THR A 17 -49.44 2.21 8.79
C THR A 17 -49.16 3.21 7.66
N PRO A 18 -47.93 3.25 7.11
CA PRO A 18 -47.61 4.06 5.93
C PRO A 18 -48.22 3.51 4.63
N SER A 19 -48.85 2.33 4.64
CA SER A 19 -49.44 1.70 3.45
C SER A 19 -50.96 1.91 3.40
N PRO A 20 -51.50 2.61 2.38
CA PRO A 20 -52.95 2.80 2.22
C PRO A 20 -53.72 1.48 2.11
N LEU A 21 -53.12 0.47 1.47
CA LEU A 21 -53.70 -0.87 1.35
C LEU A 21 -53.77 -1.56 2.72
N CYS A 22 -52.69 -1.53 3.51
CA CYS A 22 -52.69 -2.12 4.84
C CYS A 22 -53.67 -1.42 5.77
N ASN A 23 -53.79 -0.09 5.70
CA ASN A 23 -54.81 0.66 6.46
C ASN A 23 -56.24 0.27 6.06
N HIS A 24 -56.48 0.00 4.77
CA HIS A 24 -57.77 -0.53 4.32
C HIS A 24 -58.05 -1.92 4.90
N LEU A 25 -57.06 -2.82 4.91
CA LEU A 25 -57.20 -4.17 5.48
C LEU A 25 -57.43 -4.12 7.01
N LEU A 26 -56.72 -3.27 7.73
CA LEU A 26 -56.93 -3.04 9.16
C LEU A 26 -58.36 -2.56 9.45
N GLU A 27 -58.88 -1.65 8.63
CA GLU A 27 -60.25 -1.17 8.77
C GLU A 27 -61.27 -2.27 8.48
N GLN A 28 -61.04 -3.13 7.47
CA GLN A 28 -61.91 -4.29 7.22
C GLN A 28 -61.90 -5.29 8.39
N ALA A 29 -60.73 -5.55 8.99
CA ALA A 29 -60.62 -6.39 10.18
C ALA A 29 -61.40 -5.79 11.36
N ARG A 30 -61.28 -4.48 11.59
CA ARG A 30 -62.02 -3.76 12.63
C ARG A 30 -63.53 -3.84 12.42
N LEU A 31 -64.00 -3.59 11.20
CA LEU A 31 -65.43 -3.64 10.86
C LEU A 31 -66.01 -5.04 11.03
N ARG A 32 -65.24 -6.09 10.70
CA ARG A 32 -65.65 -7.48 10.95
C ARG A 32 -65.69 -7.82 12.44
N PHE A 33 -64.74 -7.31 13.23
CA PHE A 33 -64.73 -7.46 14.69
C PHE A 33 -65.94 -6.79 15.35
N GLU A 34 -66.34 -5.62 14.85
CA GLU A 34 -67.51 -4.86 15.31
C GLU A 34 -68.85 -5.44 14.80
N GLY A 35 -68.81 -6.44 13.91
CA GLY A 35 -69.98 -7.07 13.31
C GLY A 35 -70.66 -6.22 12.22
N ALA A 36 -69.97 -5.19 11.71
CA ALA A 36 -70.45 -4.32 10.64
C ALA A 36 -70.25 -4.91 9.23
N VAL A 37 -69.33 -5.87 9.09
CA VAL A 37 -69.07 -6.63 7.86
C VAL A 37 -69.28 -8.12 8.14
N SER A 38 -69.93 -8.83 7.22
CA SER A 38 -70.16 -10.27 7.34
C SER A 38 -68.92 -11.10 6.99
N GLU A 39 -68.87 -12.36 7.45
CA GLU A 39 -67.80 -13.30 7.08
C GLU A 39 -67.68 -13.47 5.56
N GLU A 40 -68.81 -13.62 4.87
CA GLU A 40 -68.85 -13.87 3.42
C GLU A 40 -68.35 -12.65 2.63
N GLU A 41 -68.71 -11.44 3.05
CA GLU A 41 -68.22 -10.19 2.45
C GLU A 41 -66.70 -10.02 2.64
N LEU A 42 -66.19 -10.28 3.85
CA LEU A 42 -64.75 -10.16 4.10
C LEU A 42 -63.95 -11.19 3.32
N ARG A 43 -64.37 -12.46 3.31
CA ARG A 43 -63.72 -13.53 2.54
C ARG A 43 -63.73 -13.25 1.05
N GLN A 44 -64.83 -12.74 0.51
CA GLN A 44 -64.90 -12.36 -0.90
C GLN A 44 -63.91 -11.23 -1.23
N GLY A 45 -63.78 -10.24 -0.34
CA GLY A 45 -62.79 -9.17 -0.46
C GLY A 45 -61.34 -9.68 -0.41
N VAL A 46 -61.04 -10.59 0.52
CA VAL A 46 -59.72 -11.23 0.64
C VAL A 46 -59.37 -12.04 -0.61
N ALA A 47 -60.30 -12.85 -1.12
CA ALA A 47 -60.08 -13.65 -2.32
C ALA A 47 -59.75 -12.77 -3.55
N GLN A 48 -60.43 -11.64 -3.71
CA GLN A 48 -60.13 -10.67 -4.77
C GLN A 48 -58.77 -9.99 -4.58
N ALA A 49 -58.41 -9.69 -3.33
CA ALA A 49 -57.11 -9.10 -3.00
C ALA A 49 -55.96 -10.08 -3.27
N LEU A 50 -56.11 -11.37 -2.95
CA LEU A 50 -55.12 -12.41 -3.24
C LEU A 50 -54.90 -12.59 -4.76
N GLU A 51 -55.97 -12.62 -5.56
CA GLU A 51 -55.84 -12.71 -7.02
C GLU A 51 -55.14 -11.47 -7.60
N SER A 52 -55.46 -10.28 -7.10
CA SER A 52 -54.83 -9.03 -7.51
C SER A 52 -53.35 -8.97 -7.08
N LEU A 53 -53.03 -9.51 -5.90
CA LEU A 53 -51.66 -9.54 -5.35
C LEU A 53 -50.74 -10.39 -6.21
N GLU A 54 -51.18 -11.56 -6.65
CA GLU A 54 -50.38 -12.44 -7.49
C GLU A 54 -50.11 -11.81 -8.87
N GLN A 55 -51.11 -11.16 -9.46
CA GLN A 55 -50.92 -10.41 -10.71
C GLN A 55 -49.94 -9.24 -10.51
N ALA A 56 -50.06 -8.50 -9.40
CA ALA A 56 -49.16 -7.41 -9.07
C ALA A 56 -47.72 -7.89 -8.82
N ARG A 57 -47.55 -9.04 -8.16
CA ARG A 57 -46.25 -9.68 -7.90
C ARG A 57 -45.54 -10.01 -9.20
N VAL A 58 -46.17 -10.79 -10.08
CA VAL A 58 -45.59 -11.19 -11.37
C VAL A 58 -45.22 -9.97 -12.20
N GLN A 59 -46.10 -8.97 -12.26
CA GLN A 59 -45.86 -7.77 -13.06
C GLN A 59 -44.75 -6.89 -12.47
N THR A 60 -44.67 -6.76 -11.15
CA THR A 60 -43.68 -5.93 -10.46
C THR A 60 -42.29 -6.56 -10.56
N LEU A 61 -42.15 -7.85 -10.25
CA LEU A 61 -40.87 -8.55 -10.35
C LEU A 61 -40.36 -8.57 -11.79
N ALA A 62 -41.20 -8.87 -12.78
CA ALA A 62 -40.81 -8.81 -14.18
C ALA A 62 -40.39 -7.41 -14.65
N ASN A 63 -41.02 -6.35 -14.13
CA ASN A 63 -40.59 -4.98 -14.41
C ASN A 63 -39.23 -4.67 -13.77
N LEU A 64 -39.04 -5.05 -12.50
CA LEU A 64 -37.77 -4.85 -11.78
C LEU A 64 -36.61 -5.60 -12.45
N GLU A 65 -36.83 -6.85 -12.85
CA GLU A 65 -35.84 -7.65 -13.61
C GLU A 65 -35.50 -7.00 -14.95
N ARG A 66 -36.52 -6.57 -15.71
CA ARG A 66 -36.32 -5.87 -16.98
C ARG A 66 -35.52 -4.57 -16.80
N ASP A 67 -35.79 -3.87 -15.70
CA ASP A 67 -35.14 -2.61 -15.37
C ASP A 67 -33.77 -2.81 -14.69
N GLY A 68 -33.30 -4.07 -14.57
CA GLY A 68 -31.95 -4.42 -14.12
C GLY A 68 -31.74 -4.40 -12.60
N ALA A 69 -32.80 -4.57 -11.81
CA ALA A 69 -32.70 -4.63 -10.36
C ALA A 69 -31.76 -5.77 -9.89
N LYS A 70 -30.94 -5.50 -8.87
CA LYS A 70 -30.08 -6.50 -8.22
C LYS A 70 -30.92 -7.56 -7.51
N SER A 71 -30.37 -8.77 -7.32
CA SER A 71 -31.04 -9.89 -6.66
C SER A 71 -31.58 -9.52 -5.27
N GLU A 72 -30.81 -8.79 -4.47
CA GLU A 72 -31.23 -8.35 -3.11
C GLU A 72 -32.50 -7.50 -3.11
N VAL A 73 -32.72 -6.70 -4.16
CA VAL A 73 -33.94 -5.90 -4.33
C VAL A 73 -35.10 -6.78 -4.73
N LEU A 74 -34.87 -7.73 -5.65
CA LEU A 74 -35.89 -8.71 -6.05
C LEU A 74 -36.33 -9.55 -4.85
N ASP A 75 -35.38 -10.06 -4.05
CA ASP A 75 -35.64 -10.84 -2.84
C ASP A 75 -36.43 -10.03 -1.79
N SER A 76 -36.12 -8.74 -1.65
CA SER A 76 -36.87 -7.85 -0.74
C SER A 76 -38.31 -7.65 -1.19
N PHE A 77 -38.56 -7.49 -2.50
CA PHE A 77 -39.92 -7.39 -3.03
C PHE A 77 -40.67 -8.72 -2.95
N GLU A 78 -40.02 -9.84 -3.26
CA GLU A 78 -40.55 -11.20 -3.12
C GLU A 78 -41.07 -11.40 -1.69
N ARG A 79 -40.23 -11.13 -0.70
CA ARG A 79 -40.58 -11.22 0.72
C ARG A 79 -41.72 -10.27 1.10
N SER A 80 -41.78 -9.06 0.53
CA SER A 80 -42.90 -8.14 0.76
C SER A 80 -44.22 -8.69 0.23
N PHE A 81 -44.22 -9.37 -0.91
CA PHE A 81 -45.42 -10.02 -1.45
C PHE A 81 -45.83 -11.23 -0.60
N GLU A 82 -44.87 -12.03 -0.13
CA GLU A 82 -45.13 -13.15 0.77
C GLU A 82 -45.77 -12.70 2.10
N GLU A 83 -45.24 -11.65 2.73
CA GLU A 83 -45.82 -11.12 3.98
C GLU A 83 -47.22 -10.55 3.77
N MET A 84 -47.49 -9.92 2.62
CA MET A 84 -48.83 -9.46 2.26
C MET A 84 -49.79 -10.63 2.02
N GLN A 85 -49.32 -11.71 1.39
CA GLN A 85 -50.10 -12.92 1.19
C GLN A 85 -50.48 -13.55 2.54
N ILE A 86 -49.51 -13.70 3.44
CA ILE A 86 -49.74 -14.20 4.81
C ILE A 86 -50.77 -13.32 5.54
N ALA A 87 -50.64 -11.99 5.45
CA ALA A 87 -51.59 -11.08 6.09
C ALA A 87 -53.03 -11.22 5.54
N LEU A 88 -53.18 -11.48 4.24
CA LEU A 88 -54.48 -11.75 3.62
C LEU A 88 -55.04 -13.12 4.02
N GLU A 89 -54.20 -14.16 4.08
CA GLU A 89 -54.60 -15.49 4.54
C GLU A 89 -55.05 -15.48 6.01
N ASP A 90 -54.31 -14.78 6.88
CA ASP A 90 -54.69 -14.55 8.28
C ASP A 90 -56.01 -13.77 8.40
N LEU A 91 -56.28 -12.85 7.46
CA LEU A 91 -57.54 -12.10 7.40
C LEU A 91 -58.72 -12.97 6.95
N ASP A 92 -58.50 -13.94 6.07
CA ASP A 92 -59.51 -14.95 5.71
C ASP A 92 -59.84 -15.87 6.90
N GLU A 93 -58.82 -16.31 7.66
CA GLU A 93 -59.01 -17.13 8.85
C GLU A 93 -59.74 -16.33 9.95
N PHE A 94 -59.35 -15.07 10.14
CA PHE A 94 -60.01 -14.14 11.06
C PHE A 94 -61.50 -13.96 10.72
N ALA A 95 -61.87 -13.94 9.44
CA ALA A 95 -63.25 -13.76 9.01
C ALA A 95 -64.22 -14.77 9.64
N ALA A 96 -63.77 -16.01 9.91
CA ALA A 96 -64.57 -17.06 10.53
C ALA A 96 -64.61 -16.99 12.07
N SER A 97 -63.52 -16.60 12.72
CA SER A 97 -63.41 -16.64 14.18
C SER A 97 -63.85 -15.32 14.84
N ALA A 98 -63.41 -14.18 14.30
CA ALA A 98 -63.70 -12.82 14.78
C ALA A 98 -63.55 -12.62 16.30
N THR A 99 -62.57 -13.28 16.92
CA THR A 99 -62.25 -13.14 18.34
C THR A 99 -61.27 -12.01 18.58
N ALA A 100 -61.17 -11.52 19.82
CA ALA A 100 -60.21 -10.45 20.15
C ALA A 100 -58.75 -10.90 19.92
N GLU A 101 -58.45 -12.17 20.18
CA GLU A 101 -57.12 -12.76 19.98
C GLU A 101 -56.77 -12.89 18.49
N SER A 102 -57.70 -13.35 17.66
CA SER A 102 -57.50 -13.44 16.21
C SER A 102 -57.45 -12.05 15.55
N HIS A 103 -58.18 -11.07 16.08
CA HIS A 103 -58.11 -9.67 15.62
C HIS A 103 -56.72 -9.05 15.87
N GLU A 104 -56.13 -9.31 17.04
CA GLU A 104 -54.76 -8.83 17.32
C GLU A 104 -53.72 -9.55 16.46
N SER A 105 -53.91 -10.85 16.22
CA SER A 105 -53.03 -11.64 15.36
C SER A 105 -53.01 -11.11 13.92
N VAL A 106 -54.18 -10.91 13.30
CA VAL A 106 -54.25 -10.40 11.91
C VAL A 106 -53.72 -8.98 11.81
N ARG A 107 -53.96 -8.14 12.82
CA ARG A 107 -53.36 -6.80 12.93
C ARG A 107 -51.83 -6.90 12.89
N GLY A 108 -51.23 -7.78 13.69
CA GLY A 108 -49.79 -8.03 13.68
C GLY A 108 -49.24 -8.44 12.31
N SER A 109 -49.93 -9.32 11.59
CA SER A 109 -49.54 -9.73 10.23
C SER A 109 -49.65 -8.59 9.21
N ILE A 110 -50.70 -7.77 9.27
CA ILE A 110 -50.85 -6.60 8.40
C ILE A 110 -49.74 -5.55 8.66
N PHE A 111 -49.33 -5.35 9.92
CA PHE A 111 -48.20 -4.47 10.25
C PHE A 111 -46.85 -5.01 9.73
N ARG A 112 -46.63 -6.33 9.79
CA ARG A 112 -45.45 -6.97 9.21
C ARG A 112 -45.41 -6.78 7.69
N ALA A 113 -46.54 -6.99 7.00
CA ALA A 113 -46.66 -6.76 5.57
C ALA A 113 -46.38 -5.29 5.18
N ALA A 114 -46.92 -4.33 5.94
CA ALA A 114 -46.66 -2.91 5.73
C ALA A 114 -45.16 -2.57 5.88
N SER A 115 -44.52 -3.12 6.91
CA SER A 115 -43.09 -2.92 7.18
C SER A 115 -42.21 -3.53 6.07
N ALA A 116 -42.52 -4.75 5.63
CA ALA A 116 -41.82 -5.41 4.55
C ALA A 116 -41.90 -4.61 3.23
N THR A 117 -43.06 -4.01 2.95
CA THR A 117 -43.25 -3.14 1.77
C THR A 117 -42.37 -1.89 1.84
N VAL A 118 -42.31 -1.24 3.01
CA VAL A 118 -41.43 -0.07 3.21
C VAL A 118 -39.97 -0.46 3.05
N PHE A 119 -39.57 -1.61 3.60
CA PHE A 119 -38.21 -2.11 3.47
C PHE A 119 -37.85 -2.37 2.01
N ALA A 120 -38.69 -3.09 1.26
CA ALA A 120 -38.47 -3.35 -0.16
C ALA A 120 -38.34 -2.07 -1.00
N MET A 121 -39.20 -1.07 -0.74
CA MET A 121 -39.12 0.24 -1.40
C MET A 121 -37.83 0.99 -1.03
N THR A 122 -37.39 0.89 0.22
CA THR A 122 -36.13 1.49 0.68
C THR A 122 -34.94 0.82 0.02
N SER A 123 -34.90 -0.52 -0.06
CA SER A 123 -33.86 -1.27 -0.76
C SER A 123 -33.78 -0.90 -2.24
N LEU A 124 -34.93 -0.75 -2.91
CA LEU A 124 -34.97 -0.28 -4.30
C LEU A 124 -34.45 1.15 -4.44
N GLN A 125 -34.84 2.07 -3.55
CA GLN A 125 -34.32 3.44 -3.57
C GLN A 125 -32.81 3.47 -3.35
N GLN A 126 -32.29 2.72 -2.38
CA GLN A 126 -30.86 2.60 -2.12
C GLN A 126 -30.12 2.02 -3.31
N ALA A 127 -30.62 0.95 -3.93
CA ALA A 127 -30.02 0.37 -5.13
C ALA A 127 -30.07 1.34 -6.32
N GLN A 128 -31.16 2.08 -6.48
CA GLN A 128 -31.28 3.12 -7.50
C GLN A 128 -30.32 4.29 -7.25
N PHE A 129 -30.05 4.65 -6.00
CA PHE A 129 -29.07 5.68 -5.69
C PHE A 129 -27.63 5.14 -5.75
N ALA A 130 -27.39 3.85 -5.51
CA ALA A 130 -26.08 3.23 -5.70
C ALA A 130 -25.72 3.07 -7.19
N ASP A 131 -26.71 2.97 -8.06
CA ASP A 131 -26.54 2.89 -9.51
C ASP A 131 -26.34 4.29 -10.13
N GLY A 132 -25.08 4.63 -10.42
CA GLY A 132 -24.70 5.86 -11.12
C GLY A 132 -23.18 6.01 -11.27
N PRO A 133 -22.71 7.15 -11.79
CA PRO A 133 -21.29 7.37 -12.12
C PRO A 133 -20.39 7.62 -10.89
N THR A 134 -20.97 7.73 -9.69
CA THR A 134 -20.25 7.99 -8.45
C THR A 134 -20.53 6.91 -7.41
N ASP A 135 -19.64 6.77 -6.43
CA ASP A 135 -19.91 5.96 -5.24
C ASP A 135 -20.77 6.69 -4.20
N MET A 136 -21.25 7.91 -4.52
CA MET A 136 -22.00 8.75 -3.61
C MET A 136 -23.50 8.75 -3.99
N PRO A 137 -24.37 8.11 -3.19
CA PRO A 137 -25.78 7.89 -3.57
C PRO A 137 -26.55 9.18 -3.91
N LEU A 138 -26.29 10.26 -3.18
CA LEU A 138 -26.93 11.56 -3.40
C LEU A 138 -26.55 12.18 -4.75
N PHE A 139 -25.32 12.01 -5.22
CA PHE A 139 -24.90 12.53 -6.51
C PHE A 139 -25.51 11.72 -7.65
N ASN A 140 -25.55 10.39 -7.53
CA ASN A 140 -26.25 9.54 -8.49
C ASN A 140 -27.74 9.89 -8.60
N ALA A 141 -28.39 10.25 -7.49
CA ALA A 141 -29.75 10.79 -7.50
C ALA A 141 -29.85 12.08 -8.34
N LEU A 142 -28.90 13.02 -8.18
CA LEU A 142 -28.83 14.23 -9.01
C LEU A 142 -28.63 13.91 -10.49
N PHE A 143 -27.78 12.94 -10.84
CA PHE A 143 -27.60 12.50 -12.24
C PHE A 143 -28.91 11.94 -12.84
N LYS A 144 -29.65 11.14 -12.07
CA LYS A 144 -30.97 10.63 -12.51
C LYS A 144 -31.99 11.75 -12.64
N MET A 145 -32.01 12.72 -11.72
CA MET A 145 -32.86 13.91 -11.81
C MET A 145 -32.50 14.79 -13.02
N LYS A 146 -31.21 14.93 -13.36
CA LYS A 146 -30.75 15.59 -14.60
C LYS A 146 -31.34 14.92 -15.82
N GLU A 147 -31.25 13.60 -15.93
CA GLU A 147 -31.83 12.88 -17.06
C GLU A 147 -33.35 13.08 -17.17
N GLY A 148 -34.04 13.00 -16.03
CA GLY A 148 -35.48 13.25 -15.93
C GLY A 148 -35.83 14.67 -16.41
N PHE A 149 -35.05 15.67 -16.01
CA PHE A 149 -35.21 17.06 -16.45
C PHE A 149 -34.99 17.20 -17.96
N MET A 150 -33.94 16.56 -18.50
CA MET A 150 -33.63 16.58 -19.92
C MET A 150 -34.75 15.97 -20.79
N LYS A 151 -35.38 14.91 -20.27
CA LYS A 151 -36.54 14.19 -20.86
C LYS A 151 -37.88 14.88 -20.60
N GLY A 152 -37.91 15.94 -19.78
CA GLY A 152 -39.13 16.69 -19.41
C GLY A 152 -40.00 16.06 -18.32
N GLY A 153 -39.51 15.02 -17.65
CA GLY A 153 -40.20 14.33 -16.56
C GLY A 153 -39.96 14.94 -15.17
N VAL A 154 -38.94 15.78 -15.01
CA VAL A 154 -38.62 16.51 -13.76
C VAL A 154 -38.73 18.00 -14.02
N GLN A 155 -39.39 18.74 -13.12
CA GLN A 155 -39.50 20.19 -13.24
C GLN A 155 -38.22 20.89 -12.76
N ALA A 156 -37.94 22.07 -13.30
CA ALA A 156 -36.76 22.86 -12.94
C ALA A 156 -36.65 23.08 -11.42
N ASP A 157 -37.76 23.46 -10.77
CA ASP A 157 -37.78 23.71 -9.32
C ASP A 157 -37.46 22.46 -8.49
N GLN A 158 -37.83 21.27 -8.97
CA GLN A 158 -37.50 20.02 -8.29
C GLN A 158 -35.99 19.75 -8.33
N LEU A 159 -35.37 19.96 -9.50
CA LEU A 159 -33.92 19.78 -9.64
C LEU A 159 -33.15 20.84 -8.83
N LYS A 160 -33.59 22.10 -8.82
CA LYS A 160 -32.98 23.16 -8.01
C LYS A 160 -33.06 22.89 -6.51
N ASN A 161 -34.22 22.44 -6.02
CA ASN A 161 -34.39 22.11 -4.61
C ASN A 161 -33.44 20.96 -4.19
N ALA A 162 -33.23 19.97 -5.06
CA ALA A 162 -32.27 18.91 -4.81
C ALA A 162 -30.83 19.43 -4.78
N LEU A 163 -30.43 20.27 -5.74
CA LEU A 163 -29.11 20.91 -5.76
C LEU A 163 -28.86 21.76 -4.51
N ALA A 164 -29.82 22.60 -4.12
CA ALA A 164 -29.74 23.44 -2.92
C ALA A 164 -29.62 22.60 -1.64
N GLY A 165 -30.32 21.46 -1.57
CA GLY A 165 -30.20 20.52 -0.45
C GLY A 165 -28.80 19.94 -0.33
N VAL A 166 -28.17 19.54 -1.44
CA VAL A 166 -26.78 19.05 -1.44
C VAL A 166 -25.81 20.16 -1.04
N VAL A 167 -25.99 21.39 -1.55
CA VAL A 167 -25.17 22.54 -1.14
C VAL A 167 -25.25 22.81 0.37
N ASP A 168 -26.44 22.77 0.98
CA ASP A 168 -26.61 22.96 2.42
C ASP A 168 -25.92 21.85 3.23
N MET A 169 -26.03 20.60 2.79
CA MET A 169 -25.32 19.47 3.40
C MET A 169 -23.80 19.63 3.32
N THR A 170 -23.27 19.99 2.15
CA THR A 170 -21.82 20.19 1.97
C THR A 170 -21.32 21.35 2.83
N LYS A 171 -22.09 22.44 2.97
CA LYS A 171 -21.74 23.57 3.86
C LYS A 171 -21.69 23.13 5.33
N LYS A 172 -22.66 22.34 5.79
CA LYS A 172 -22.65 21.77 7.15
C LYS A 172 -21.46 20.87 7.39
N ALA A 173 -21.08 20.03 6.41
CA ALA A 173 -19.89 19.19 6.52
C ALA A 173 -18.60 20.02 6.67
N ILE A 174 -18.48 21.15 5.95
CA ILE A 174 -17.37 22.10 6.16
C ILE A 174 -17.42 22.70 7.57
N GLU A 175 -18.58 23.13 8.04
CA GLU A 175 -18.74 23.70 9.40
C GLU A 175 -18.32 22.70 10.48
N GLU A 176 -18.72 21.43 10.36
CA GLU A 176 -18.32 20.35 11.28
C GLU A 176 -16.81 20.10 11.25
N LEU A 177 -16.20 20.03 10.06
CA LEU A 177 -14.75 19.87 9.90
C LEU A 177 -13.96 21.02 10.53
N LEU A 178 -14.44 22.25 10.37
CA LEU A 178 -13.79 23.44 10.95
C LEU A 178 -14.03 23.58 12.45
N ALA A 179 -15.13 23.01 12.97
CA ALA A 179 -15.44 23.00 14.39
C ALA A 179 -14.68 21.92 15.17
N ALA A 180 -14.03 20.97 14.50
CA ALA A 180 -13.24 19.94 15.16
C ALA A 180 -12.10 20.55 16.01
N GLU A 181 -12.09 20.21 17.30
CA GLU A 181 -11.06 20.64 18.25
C GLU A 181 -9.81 19.76 18.16
N GLY A 182 -8.62 20.33 18.40
CA GLY A 182 -7.33 19.62 18.38
C GLY A 182 -6.37 20.12 17.30
N GLU A 183 -5.15 19.57 17.29
CA GLU A 183 -4.22 19.72 16.18
C GLU A 183 -4.78 18.92 14.99
N GLN A 184 -4.87 19.56 13.82
CA GLN A 184 -5.54 18.98 12.66
C GLN A 184 -4.54 18.83 11.53
N PRO A 185 -4.55 17.71 10.80
CA PRO A 185 -3.62 17.49 9.71
C PRO A 185 -3.88 18.48 8.56
N PRO A 186 -2.85 18.90 7.81
CA PRO A 186 -2.99 19.86 6.72
C PRO A 186 -3.96 19.39 5.61
N GLN A 187 -4.20 18.08 5.51
CA GLN A 187 -5.17 17.44 4.63
C GLN A 187 -6.60 17.91 4.90
N ARG A 188 -6.93 18.37 6.12
CA ARG A 188 -8.24 18.94 6.45
C ARG A 188 -8.55 20.15 5.57
N ASP A 189 -7.58 21.04 5.42
CA ASP A 189 -7.73 22.24 4.58
C ASP A 189 -7.80 21.90 3.08
N GLY A 190 -7.30 20.72 2.69
CA GLY A 190 -7.49 20.15 1.36
C GLY A 190 -8.94 19.69 1.13
N LEU A 191 -9.53 18.98 2.10
CA LEU A 191 -10.92 18.54 2.03
C LEU A 191 -11.90 19.73 2.04
N VAL A 192 -11.64 20.75 2.87
CA VAL A 192 -12.45 21.98 2.86
C VAL A 192 -12.45 22.64 1.48
N ARG A 193 -11.28 22.75 0.85
CA ARG A 193 -11.17 23.29 -0.53
C ARG A 193 -11.93 22.44 -1.55
N ALA A 194 -11.81 21.12 -1.47
CA ALA A 194 -12.56 20.23 -2.37
C ALA A 194 -14.09 20.40 -2.21
N TYR A 195 -14.58 20.55 -0.98
CA TYR A 195 -16.00 20.85 -0.74
C TYR A 195 -16.42 22.23 -1.26
N GLU A 196 -15.57 23.25 -1.12
CA GLU A 196 -15.83 24.58 -1.69
C GLU A 196 -15.92 24.55 -3.22
N GLU A 197 -15.01 23.83 -3.89
CA GLU A 197 -15.04 23.62 -5.35
C GLU A 197 -16.29 22.85 -5.81
N GLN A 198 -16.72 21.86 -5.02
CA GLN A 198 -17.94 21.13 -5.28
C GLN A 198 -19.19 22.01 -5.12
N ILE A 199 -19.26 22.86 -4.10
CA ILE A 199 -20.34 23.85 -3.92
C ILE A 199 -20.39 24.78 -5.13
N GLN A 200 -19.26 25.33 -5.58
CA GLN A 200 -19.22 26.19 -6.77
C GLN A 200 -19.74 25.47 -8.01
N SER A 201 -19.40 24.19 -8.18
CA SER A 201 -19.89 23.39 -9.31
C SER A 201 -21.40 23.17 -9.23
N LEU A 202 -21.95 22.86 -8.06
CA LEU A 202 -23.40 22.73 -7.84
C LEU A 202 -24.16 24.04 -8.13
N GLU A 203 -23.61 25.18 -7.72
CA GLU A 203 -24.20 26.50 -8.00
C GLU A 203 -24.17 26.84 -9.51
N GLN A 204 -23.14 26.41 -10.24
CA GLN A 204 -23.09 26.55 -11.70
C GLN A 204 -24.10 25.65 -12.41
N VAL A 205 -24.33 24.44 -11.90
CA VAL A 205 -25.39 23.55 -12.39
C VAL A 205 -26.76 24.22 -12.22
N GLU A 206 -27.04 24.82 -11.07
CA GLU A 206 -28.28 25.54 -10.81
C GLU A 206 -28.52 26.68 -11.82
N GLN A 207 -27.48 27.47 -12.12
CA GLN A 207 -27.54 28.53 -13.14
C GLN A 207 -27.84 27.99 -14.55
N ALA A 208 -27.29 26.82 -14.91
CA ALA A 208 -27.58 26.18 -16.18
C ALA A 208 -29.04 25.70 -16.27
N VAL A 209 -29.60 25.21 -15.14
CA VAL A 209 -31.02 24.86 -15.03
C VAL A 209 -31.90 26.10 -15.19
N ASP A 210 -31.55 27.22 -14.56
CA ASP A 210 -32.26 28.51 -14.72
C ASP A 210 -32.28 29.00 -16.16
N ALA A 211 -31.14 28.90 -16.86
CA ALA A 211 -31.02 29.29 -18.25
C ALA A 211 -31.75 28.34 -19.21
N GLY A 212 -32.12 27.13 -18.76
CA GLY A 212 -32.64 26.07 -19.61
C GLY A 212 -31.63 25.56 -20.65
N ASP A 213 -30.33 25.80 -20.43
CA ASP A 213 -29.27 25.41 -21.35
C ASP A 213 -28.87 23.96 -21.11
N LYS A 214 -29.48 23.08 -21.91
CA LYS A 214 -29.26 21.63 -21.85
C LYS A 214 -27.81 21.22 -22.15
N GLN A 215 -27.09 21.97 -22.98
CA GLN A 215 -25.71 21.64 -23.33
C GLN A 215 -24.75 22.08 -22.22
N ALA A 216 -24.98 23.26 -21.65
CA ALA A 216 -24.25 23.71 -20.47
C ALA A 216 -24.51 22.77 -19.29
N LEU A 217 -25.76 22.32 -19.08
CA LEU A 217 -26.11 21.40 -18.00
C LEU A 217 -25.32 20.09 -18.08
N GLU A 218 -25.20 19.50 -19.26
CA GLU A 218 -24.42 18.27 -19.46
C GLU A 218 -22.94 18.47 -19.09
N LYS A 219 -22.36 19.59 -19.54
CA LYS A 219 -20.97 19.95 -19.21
C LYS A 219 -20.78 20.17 -17.70
N MET A 220 -21.71 20.87 -17.04
CA MET A 220 -21.62 21.15 -15.61
C MET A 220 -21.74 19.87 -14.78
N PHE A 221 -22.57 18.91 -15.19
CA PHE A 221 -22.65 17.60 -14.52
C PHE A 221 -21.38 16.76 -14.71
N GLN A 222 -20.66 16.90 -15.83
CA GLN A 222 -19.35 16.28 -15.99
C GLN A 222 -18.31 16.89 -15.03
N GLN A 223 -18.32 18.21 -14.87
CA GLN A 223 -17.48 18.89 -13.89
C GLN A 223 -17.86 18.54 -12.44
N LEU A 224 -19.16 18.34 -12.17
CA LEU A 224 -19.63 17.87 -10.88
C LEU A 224 -19.10 16.47 -10.54
N LEU A 225 -18.97 15.59 -11.54
CA LEU A 225 -18.35 14.27 -11.38
C LEU A 225 -16.87 14.38 -10.98
N GLU A 226 -16.13 15.26 -11.65
CA GLU A 226 -14.71 15.51 -11.37
C GLU A 226 -14.52 16.06 -9.94
N THR A 227 -15.33 17.04 -9.55
CA THR A 227 -15.26 17.60 -8.19
C THR A 227 -15.72 16.61 -7.12
N SER A 228 -16.69 15.72 -7.37
CA SER A 228 -17.04 14.67 -6.40
C SER A 228 -15.91 13.67 -6.18
N ASN A 229 -15.17 13.32 -7.25
CA ASN A 229 -14.00 12.47 -7.14
C ASN A 229 -12.87 13.17 -6.36
N GLY A 230 -12.68 14.47 -6.58
CA GLY A 230 -11.73 15.28 -5.80
C GLY A 230 -12.06 15.30 -4.30
N VAL A 231 -13.35 15.44 -3.95
CA VAL A 231 -13.81 15.31 -2.54
C VAL A 231 -13.49 13.93 -1.98
N LYS A 232 -13.74 12.84 -2.73
CA LYS A 232 -13.43 11.48 -2.30
C LYS A 232 -11.94 11.30 -2.02
N GLU A 233 -11.08 11.75 -2.91
CA GLU A 233 -9.63 11.66 -2.77
C GLU A 233 -9.11 12.48 -1.58
N ALA A 234 -9.63 13.71 -1.41
CA ALA A 234 -9.28 14.56 -0.27
C ALA A 234 -9.76 13.96 1.06
N MET A 235 -10.94 13.34 1.08
CA MET A 235 -11.46 12.62 2.26
C MET A 235 -10.62 11.38 2.57
N GLY A 236 -10.22 10.62 1.55
CA GLY A 236 -9.29 9.50 1.70
C GLY A 236 -7.94 9.94 2.26
N SER A 237 -7.41 11.07 1.78
CA SER A 237 -6.16 11.65 2.28
C SER A 237 -6.25 12.13 3.73
N LEU A 238 -7.37 12.78 4.11
CA LEU A 238 -7.61 13.19 5.49
C LEU A 238 -7.75 11.97 6.41
N ASN A 239 -8.53 10.98 6.00
CA ASN A 239 -8.69 9.74 6.76
C ASN A 239 -7.36 9.03 6.93
N ALA A 240 -6.55 8.90 5.86
CA ALA A 240 -5.22 8.32 5.96
C ALA A 240 -4.34 9.08 6.96
N ALA A 241 -4.36 10.42 6.94
CA ALA A 241 -3.60 11.24 7.89
C ALA A 241 -4.06 11.02 9.34
N LEU A 242 -5.38 11.10 9.59
CA LEU A 242 -5.95 10.89 10.93
C LEU A 242 -5.70 9.48 11.47
N MET A 243 -5.81 8.46 10.61
CA MET A 243 -5.60 7.06 10.98
C MET A 243 -4.10 6.72 11.08
N SER A 244 -3.22 7.47 10.43
CA SER A 244 -1.77 7.29 10.54
C SER A 244 -1.16 7.91 11.80
N GLU A 245 -1.89 8.83 12.45
CA GLU A 245 -1.56 9.32 13.78
C GLU A 245 -2.01 8.32 14.83
N GLY A 246 -1.14 8.00 15.78
CA GLY A 246 -1.45 6.99 16.78
C GLY A 246 -0.29 6.73 17.74
N PRO A 247 -0.40 5.66 18.56
CA PRO A 247 0.57 5.39 19.61
C PRO A 247 1.94 4.92 19.10
N CYS A 248 2.06 4.56 17.82
CA CYS A 248 3.29 4.04 17.22
C CYS A 248 3.96 5.02 16.25
N ARG A 249 5.27 4.88 16.06
CA ARG A 249 6.04 5.57 15.01
C ARG A 249 5.75 5.04 13.60
N LEU A 250 5.17 3.84 13.47
CA LEU A 250 4.79 3.26 12.18
C LEU A 250 3.34 3.64 11.83
N ALA A 251 3.20 4.52 10.82
CA ALA A 251 1.92 5.00 10.32
C ALA A 251 0.93 3.88 9.97
N ARG A 252 1.39 2.83 9.27
CA ARG A 252 0.55 1.68 8.89
C ARG A 252 -0.03 0.93 10.10
N THR A 253 0.74 0.82 11.17
CA THR A 253 0.29 0.16 12.40
C THR A 253 -0.81 0.99 13.05
N ASN A 254 -0.66 2.31 13.07
CA ASN A 254 -1.70 3.21 13.58
C ASN A 254 -3.01 3.08 12.78
N ILE A 255 -2.93 2.87 11.47
CA ILE A 255 -4.11 2.62 10.63
C ILE A 255 -4.83 1.34 11.06
N LEU A 256 -4.09 0.24 11.24
CA LEU A 256 -4.67 -1.02 11.72
C LEU A 256 -5.24 -0.88 13.14
N LEU A 257 -4.55 -0.17 14.04
CA LEU A 257 -5.02 0.09 15.40
C LEU A 257 -6.31 0.92 15.40
N SER A 258 -6.43 1.88 14.50
CA SER A 258 -7.64 2.70 14.35
C SER A 258 -8.81 1.89 13.78
N ALA A 259 -8.54 0.98 12.84
CA ALA A 259 -9.53 0.01 12.36
C ALA A 259 -9.98 -0.92 13.51
N ALA A 260 -9.04 -1.37 14.35
CA ALA A 260 -9.32 -2.20 15.52
C ALA A 260 -10.20 -1.46 16.55
N ASP A 261 -9.92 -0.18 16.82
CA ASP A 261 -10.75 0.68 17.68
C ASP A 261 -12.15 0.88 17.09
N THR A 262 -12.24 1.10 15.78
CA THR A 262 -13.51 1.27 15.08
C THR A 262 -14.35 -0.02 15.14
N TYR A 263 -13.72 -1.19 15.02
CA TYR A 263 -14.37 -2.48 15.18
C TYR A 263 -14.91 -2.68 16.61
N GLN A 264 -14.10 -2.40 17.64
CA GLN A 264 -14.55 -2.50 19.04
C GLN A 264 -15.73 -1.56 19.36
N GLN A 265 -15.79 -0.40 18.70
CA GLN A 265 -16.89 0.57 18.85
C GLN A 265 -18.13 0.21 18.01
N GLY A 266 -18.08 -0.84 17.19
CA GLY A 266 -19.17 -1.28 16.31
C GLY A 266 -19.32 -0.43 15.05
N GLY A 267 -18.30 0.35 14.68
CA GLY A 267 -18.29 1.18 13.47
C GLY A 267 -18.02 0.40 12.18
N ILE A 268 -17.30 -0.73 12.27
CA ILE A 268 -17.12 -1.69 11.18
C ILE A 268 -17.47 -3.11 11.65
N GLY A 269 -17.98 -3.95 10.74
CA GLY A 269 -18.29 -5.35 11.03
C GLY A 269 -17.04 -6.24 11.05
N ALA A 270 -17.19 -7.49 11.50
CA ALA A 270 -16.10 -8.46 11.57
C ALA A 270 -15.40 -8.65 10.20
N ASP A 271 -16.17 -8.78 9.12
CA ASP A 271 -15.63 -8.92 7.76
C ASP A 271 -14.76 -7.72 7.35
N GLY A 272 -15.21 -6.49 7.66
CA GLY A 272 -14.44 -5.28 7.34
C GLY A 272 -13.15 -5.12 8.14
N PHE A 273 -13.13 -5.60 9.38
CA PHE A 273 -11.89 -5.66 10.16
C PHE A 273 -10.96 -6.76 9.67
N ALA A 274 -11.50 -7.93 9.28
CA ALA A 274 -10.73 -9.01 8.68
C ALA A 274 -10.01 -8.57 7.39
N GLU A 275 -10.70 -7.82 6.51
CA GLU A 275 -10.08 -7.24 5.31
C GLU A 275 -8.92 -6.28 5.65
N SER A 276 -9.06 -5.51 6.75
CA SER A 276 -8.00 -4.61 7.21
C SER A 276 -6.78 -5.35 7.75
N LEU A 277 -7.01 -6.47 8.46
CA LEU A 277 -5.94 -7.37 8.91
C LEU A 277 -5.21 -8.00 7.73
N GLU A 278 -5.94 -8.54 6.76
CA GLU A 278 -5.37 -9.19 5.57
C GLU A 278 -4.49 -8.22 4.77
N LEU A 279 -4.95 -6.98 4.59
CA LEU A 279 -4.17 -5.94 3.91
C LEU A 279 -2.84 -5.68 4.63
N PHE A 280 -2.88 -5.51 5.96
CA PHE A 280 -1.67 -5.29 6.76
C PHE A 280 -0.73 -6.51 6.73
N GLU A 281 -1.27 -7.72 6.79
CA GLU A 281 -0.49 -8.97 6.70
C GLU A 281 0.24 -9.11 5.36
N VAL A 282 -0.42 -8.79 4.25
CA VAL A 282 0.19 -8.84 2.92
C VAL A 282 1.38 -7.89 2.86
N GLU A 283 1.20 -6.64 3.30
CA GLU A 283 2.28 -5.65 3.32
C GLU A 283 3.42 -6.07 4.25
N LEU A 284 3.11 -6.56 5.45
CA LEU A 284 4.10 -7.02 6.43
C LEU A 284 4.92 -8.18 5.87
N ARG A 285 4.26 -9.13 5.19
CA ARG A 285 4.91 -10.29 4.57
C ARG A 285 5.84 -9.88 3.43
N GLU A 286 5.40 -8.94 2.59
CA GLU A 286 6.24 -8.39 1.52
C GLU A 286 7.49 -7.69 2.06
N GLU A 287 7.35 -6.87 3.11
CA GLU A 287 8.48 -6.21 3.73
C GLU A 287 9.41 -7.16 4.48
N SER A 288 8.86 -8.15 5.19
CA SER A 288 9.62 -9.19 5.85
C SER A 288 10.44 -10.00 4.84
N SER A 289 9.84 -10.36 3.70
CA SER A 289 10.55 -11.06 2.61
C SER A 289 11.72 -10.22 2.08
N LYS A 290 11.48 -8.93 1.77
CA LYS A 290 12.53 -8.02 1.31
C LYS A 290 13.64 -7.87 2.36
N PHE A 291 13.27 -7.79 3.63
CA PHE A 291 14.24 -7.72 4.73
C PHE A 291 15.06 -9.00 4.84
N GLN A 292 14.44 -10.18 4.74
CA GLN A 292 15.14 -11.46 4.79
C GLN A 292 16.16 -11.62 3.66
N GLU A 293 15.84 -11.14 2.46
CA GLU A 293 16.79 -11.11 1.34
C GLU A 293 18.02 -10.24 1.64
N LEU A 294 17.82 -9.09 2.28
CA LEU A 294 18.92 -8.20 2.70
C LEU A 294 19.71 -8.79 3.87
N ALA A 295 19.03 -9.39 4.84
CA ALA A 295 19.63 -10.02 6.01
C ALA A 295 20.44 -11.28 5.66
N ALA A 296 20.14 -11.95 4.54
CA ALA A 296 20.89 -13.08 4.03
C ALA A 296 22.24 -12.67 3.41
N MET A 297 22.48 -11.38 3.17
CA MET A 297 23.76 -10.90 2.68
C MET A 297 24.82 -11.03 3.78
N PRO A 298 26.01 -11.57 3.48
CA PRO A 298 27.11 -11.63 4.44
C PRO A 298 27.45 -10.24 4.97
N ASN A 299 27.59 -10.11 6.29
CA ASN A 299 28.12 -8.91 6.93
C ASN A 299 29.04 -9.32 8.09
N ASP A 300 30.15 -8.61 8.25
CA ASP A 300 31.20 -8.89 9.25
C ASP A 300 30.97 -8.14 10.57
N SER A 301 29.83 -7.46 10.72
CA SER A 301 29.53 -6.61 11.87
C SER A 301 28.61 -7.35 12.84
N ASP A 302 29.16 -7.82 13.96
CA ASP A 302 28.39 -8.42 15.06
C ASP A 302 27.21 -7.54 15.50
N VAL A 303 27.38 -6.22 15.45
CA VAL A 303 26.33 -5.26 15.80
C VAL A 303 25.20 -5.28 14.76
N VAL A 304 25.53 -5.34 13.47
CA VAL A 304 24.51 -5.48 12.41
C VAL A 304 23.79 -6.81 12.54
N GLN A 305 24.50 -7.92 12.81
CA GLN A 305 23.87 -9.22 13.02
C GLN A 305 22.91 -9.21 14.22
N GLN A 306 23.27 -8.53 15.32
CA GLN A 306 22.40 -8.38 16.48
C GLN A 306 21.13 -7.58 16.14
N GLU A 307 21.26 -6.47 15.41
CA GLU A 307 20.11 -5.68 14.98
C GLU A 307 19.23 -6.46 14.00
N VAL A 308 19.82 -7.24 13.08
CA VAL A 308 19.09 -8.09 12.15
C VAL A 308 18.22 -9.12 12.88
N GLU A 309 18.75 -9.74 13.93
CA GLU A 309 17.97 -10.68 14.74
C GLU A 309 16.86 -9.98 15.50
N GLY A 310 17.12 -8.78 16.05
CA GLY A 310 16.10 -7.95 16.69
C GLY A 310 14.95 -7.56 15.75
N VAL A 311 15.25 -7.29 14.48
CA VAL A 311 14.22 -7.04 13.45
C VAL A 311 13.37 -8.29 13.18
N LYS A 312 13.98 -9.48 13.09
CA LYS A 312 13.22 -10.74 12.91
C LYS A 312 12.28 -10.98 14.09
N GLU A 313 12.77 -10.84 15.32
CA GLU A 313 11.94 -10.95 16.51
C GLU A 313 10.79 -9.93 16.51
N ALA A 314 11.01 -8.73 15.96
CA ALA A 314 9.94 -7.74 15.83
C ALA A 314 8.89 -8.17 14.79
N TYR A 315 9.29 -8.79 13.67
CA TYR A 315 8.33 -9.36 12.70
C TYR A 315 7.54 -10.52 13.31
N ASP A 316 8.19 -11.43 14.04
CA ASP A 316 7.52 -12.54 14.73
C ASP A 316 6.45 -12.01 15.70
N LEU A 317 6.74 -10.94 16.46
CA LEU A 317 5.77 -10.30 17.34
C LEU A 317 4.59 -9.66 16.59
N HIS A 318 4.81 -9.15 15.37
CA HIS A 318 3.71 -8.67 14.54
C HIS A 318 2.82 -9.84 14.11
N GLU A 319 3.41 -10.95 13.67
CA GLU A 319 2.65 -12.16 13.29
C GLU A 319 1.85 -12.72 14.47
N ASP A 320 2.43 -12.77 15.67
CA ASP A 320 1.74 -13.17 16.90
C ASP A 320 0.53 -12.26 17.21
N ALA A 321 0.68 -10.95 17.03
CA ALA A 321 -0.42 -10.00 17.26
C ALA A 321 -1.56 -10.19 16.25
N LEU A 322 -1.23 -10.41 14.99
CA LEU A 322 -2.21 -10.60 13.90
C LEU A 322 -2.94 -11.94 14.06
N ALA A 323 -2.22 -13.01 14.42
CA ALA A 323 -2.82 -14.29 14.75
C ALA A 323 -3.84 -14.17 15.89
N LEU A 324 -3.51 -13.42 16.95
CA LEU A 324 -4.45 -13.19 18.05
C LEU A 324 -5.70 -12.41 17.62
N PHE A 325 -5.56 -11.43 16.71
CA PHE A 325 -6.74 -10.74 16.13
C PHE A 325 -7.63 -11.70 15.33
N HIS A 326 -7.04 -12.60 14.54
CA HIS A 326 -7.78 -13.63 13.81
C HIS A 326 -8.52 -14.60 14.74
N GLU A 327 -7.86 -15.11 15.78
CA GLU A 327 -8.47 -15.98 16.78
C GLU A 327 -9.67 -15.30 17.47
N ILE A 328 -9.59 -14.00 17.74
CA ILE A 328 -10.72 -13.24 18.32
C ILE A 328 -11.88 -13.10 17.33
N LEU A 329 -11.59 -12.82 16.06
CA LEU A 329 -12.62 -12.70 15.01
C LEU A 329 -13.34 -14.02 14.74
N GLU A 330 -12.62 -15.13 14.80
CA GLU A 330 -13.17 -16.48 14.62
C GLU A 330 -13.94 -16.97 15.87
N GLY A 331 -13.85 -16.23 16.99
CA GLY A 331 -14.48 -16.57 18.26
C GLY A 331 -13.75 -17.67 19.02
N GLU A 332 -12.49 -17.92 18.69
CA GLU A 332 -11.61 -18.91 19.32
C GLU A 332 -10.88 -18.35 20.56
N ALA A 333 -10.74 -17.02 20.64
CA ALA A 333 -10.15 -16.28 21.76
C ALA A 333 -11.16 -15.41 22.54
N ASP A 334 -10.80 -15.00 23.76
CA ASP A 334 -11.65 -14.14 24.59
C ASP A 334 -11.63 -12.70 24.03
N PRO A 335 -12.79 -12.04 23.81
CA PRO A 335 -12.83 -10.62 23.46
C PRO A 335 -12.03 -9.70 24.41
N ALA A 336 -11.78 -10.13 25.65
CA ALA A 336 -10.90 -9.43 26.60
C ALA A 336 -9.42 -9.41 26.17
N GLU A 337 -8.99 -10.32 25.28
CA GLU A 337 -7.62 -10.39 24.75
C GLU A 337 -7.39 -9.40 23.60
N PHE A 338 -8.42 -8.71 23.11
CA PHE A 338 -8.29 -7.72 22.04
C PHE A 338 -7.35 -6.56 22.41
N GLU A 339 -7.42 -6.08 23.65
CA GLU A 339 -6.48 -5.05 24.13
C GLU A 339 -5.04 -5.60 24.26
N ASN A 340 -4.90 -6.90 24.50
CA ASN A 340 -3.59 -7.54 24.52
C ASN A 340 -3.01 -7.64 23.10
N ALA A 341 -3.81 -8.01 22.09
CA ALA A 341 -3.41 -8.01 20.68
C ALA A 341 -2.92 -6.63 20.23
N LYS A 342 -3.68 -5.57 20.55
CA LYS A 342 -3.26 -4.18 20.29
C LYS A 342 -1.94 -3.83 20.96
N LYS A 343 -1.76 -4.24 22.22
CA LYS A 343 -0.52 -3.96 22.96
C LYS A 343 0.70 -4.67 22.35
N ILE A 344 0.56 -5.93 21.95
CA ILE A 344 1.64 -6.69 21.30
C ILE A 344 1.98 -6.03 19.96
N LEU A 345 0.97 -5.65 19.16
CA LEU A 345 1.19 -4.96 17.90
C LEU A 345 1.94 -3.63 18.07
N ILE A 346 1.58 -2.84 19.09
CA ILE A 346 2.27 -1.59 19.44
C ILE A 346 3.73 -1.86 19.81
N GLU A 347 3.98 -2.84 20.68
CA GLU A 347 5.32 -3.22 21.12
C GLU A 347 6.19 -3.70 19.95
N ALA A 348 5.62 -4.54 19.07
CA ALA A 348 6.28 -5.02 17.87
C ALA A 348 6.68 -3.87 16.94
N SER A 349 5.78 -2.91 16.71
CA SER A 349 6.01 -1.75 15.86
C SER A 349 7.04 -0.77 16.40
N GLU A 350 7.06 -0.54 17.72
CA GLU A 350 8.09 0.29 18.36
C GLU A 350 9.46 -0.39 18.33
N LYS A 351 9.52 -1.70 18.61
CA LYS A 351 10.76 -2.47 18.51
C LYS A 351 11.34 -2.45 17.09
N LEU A 352 10.49 -2.63 16.08
CA LEU A 352 10.90 -2.52 14.67
C LEU A 352 11.44 -1.13 14.32
N SER A 353 10.82 -0.08 14.86
CA SER A 353 11.27 1.31 14.67
C SER A 353 12.62 1.58 15.33
N ASP A 354 12.85 1.07 16.55
CA ASP A 354 14.12 1.18 17.25
C ASP A 354 15.26 0.51 16.47
N HIS A 355 15.06 -0.71 16.00
CA HIS A 355 16.06 -1.42 15.21
C HIS A 355 16.32 -0.74 13.87
N LYS A 356 15.29 -0.17 13.22
CA LYS A 356 15.46 0.63 12.00
C LYS A 356 16.35 1.87 12.25
N GLU A 357 16.12 2.58 13.35
CA GLU A 357 16.93 3.74 13.72
C GLU A 357 18.38 3.34 14.07
N ALA A 358 18.56 2.22 14.77
CA ALA A 358 19.87 1.66 15.06
C ALA A 358 20.63 1.28 13.78
N LEU A 359 19.99 0.54 12.86
CA LEU A 359 20.58 0.18 11.56
C LEU A 359 20.91 1.41 10.71
N THR A 360 20.04 2.42 10.70
CA THR A 360 20.31 3.69 10.02
C THR A 360 21.53 4.38 10.63
N THR A 361 21.60 4.44 11.96
CA THR A 361 22.74 5.02 12.69
C THR A 361 24.04 4.25 12.43
N ILE A 362 23.99 2.92 12.34
CA ILE A 362 25.15 2.10 12.00
C ILE A 362 25.63 2.44 10.58
N GLY A 363 24.73 2.42 9.60
CA GLY A 363 25.06 2.77 8.21
C GLY A 363 25.58 4.20 8.07
N GLU A 364 25.05 5.16 8.82
CA GLU A 364 25.55 6.54 8.83
C GLU A 364 26.95 6.66 9.45
N ASN A 365 27.35 5.76 10.35
CA ASN A 365 28.62 5.81 11.06
C ASN A 365 29.69 4.87 10.49
N GLU A 366 29.30 3.96 9.60
CA GLU A 366 30.20 3.04 8.91
C GLU A 366 31.26 3.82 8.11
N GLY A 367 32.53 3.45 8.29
CA GLY A 367 33.67 4.16 7.68
C GLY A 367 34.05 5.51 8.30
N LYS A 368 33.30 6.05 9.27
CA LYS A 368 33.62 7.35 9.91
C LYS A 368 34.61 7.23 11.07
N VAL A 369 35.44 8.27 11.25
CA VAL A 369 36.46 8.35 12.32
C VAL A 369 35.94 9.17 13.50
N SER A 370 35.84 8.54 14.67
CA SER A 370 35.46 9.24 15.91
C SER A 370 36.56 10.16 16.44
N CYS A 371 36.18 11.38 16.81
CA CYS A 371 37.08 12.32 17.48
C CYS A 371 37.29 11.96 18.95
N VAL A 372 38.51 11.57 19.32
CA VAL A 372 38.90 11.21 20.70
C VAL A 372 38.62 12.32 21.73
N ARG A 373 38.52 13.59 21.29
CA ARG A 373 38.30 14.72 22.20
C ARG A 373 36.83 15.05 22.44
N CYS A 374 35.97 14.89 21.44
CA CYS A 374 34.58 15.37 21.51
C CYS A 374 33.53 14.34 21.07
N GLY A 375 33.95 13.15 20.63
CA GLY A 375 33.08 12.07 20.19
C GLY A 375 32.48 12.22 18.80
N THR A 376 32.58 13.40 18.17
CA THR A 376 32.02 13.63 16.82
C THR A 376 32.63 12.68 15.79
N MET A 377 31.79 12.03 14.99
CA MET A 377 32.17 11.21 13.85
C MET A 377 32.53 12.11 12.65
N ASN A 378 33.64 11.80 11.96
CA ASN A 378 34.16 12.60 10.86
C ASN A 378 34.42 11.72 9.64
N GLU A 379 34.39 12.32 8.44
CA GLU A 379 34.64 11.60 7.19
C GLU A 379 36.01 10.92 7.16
N PRO A 380 36.10 9.72 6.58
CA PRO A 380 37.37 9.02 6.38
C PRO A 380 38.36 9.91 5.62
N GLY A 381 39.56 10.07 6.18
CA GLY A 381 40.61 10.95 5.63
C GLY A 381 40.68 12.36 6.24
N SER A 382 39.68 12.77 7.05
CA SER A 382 39.74 14.03 7.79
C SER A 382 40.90 14.03 8.79
N ARG A 383 41.80 15.02 8.71
CA ARG A 383 42.95 15.14 9.64
C ARG A 383 42.59 15.83 10.95
N VAL A 384 41.50 16.59 10.96
CA VAL A 384 41.03 17.40 12.08
C VAL A 384 39.53 17.23 12.21
N CYS A 385 39.04 17.25 13.45
CA CYS A 385 37.63 17.15 13.77
C CYS A 385 36.90 18.41 13.32
N ASN A 386 35.82 18.24 12.56
CA ASN A 386 35.00 19.33 12.03
C ASN A 386 34.28 20.13 13.12
N ASN A 387 34.08 19.53 14.31
CA ASN A 387 33.41 20.17 15.44
C ASN A 387 34.37 20.89 16.39
N CYS A 388 35.40 20.18 16.89
CA CYS A 388 36.28 20.74 17.94
C CYS A 388 37.70 21.10 17.48
N GLY A 389 38.03 20.87 16.20
CA GLY A 389 39.34 21.16 15.62
C GLY A 389 40.49 20.28 16.12
N ALA A 390 40.23 19.26 16.93
CA ALA A 390 41.26 18.33 17.40
C ALA A 390 41.78 17.45 16.26
N GLN A 391 43.06 17.08 16.28
CA GLN A 391 43.60 16.11 15.33
C GLN A 391 42.92 14.75 15.50
N LEU A 392 42.48 14.18 14.38
CA LEU A 392 41.90 12.83 14.35
C LEU A 392 43.03 11.80 14.25
N PRO A 393 42.84 10.59 14.81
CA PRO A 393 43.79 9.49 14.64
C PRO A 393 43.96 9.23 13.14
N GLN A 394 45.16 9.46 12.60
CA GLN A 394 45.45 9.02 11.24
C GLN A 394 45.51 7.49 11.27
N GLN A 395 44.67 6.82 10.49
CA GLN A 395 44.90 5.43 10.13
C GLN A 395 46.14 5.35 9.22
N THR A 396 47.32 5.61 9.78
CA THR A 396 48.56 5.10 9.21
C THR A 396 48.57 3.61 9.52
N GLY A 397 48.19 2.80 8.53
CA GLY A 397 48.21 1.34 8.52
C GLY A 397 48.66 0.70 9.83
N VAL A 398 47.75 0.62 10.80
CA VAL A 398 47.96 -0.25 11.95
C VAL A 398 47.71 -1.65 11.38
N GLN A 399 48.80 -2.39 11.18
CA GLN A 399 48.75 -3.83 11.12
C GLN A 399 47.97 -4.30 12.36
N SER A 400 46.72 -4.66 12.18
CA SER A 400 46.01 -5.50 13.15
C SER A 400 46.68 -6.86 13.11
N THR A 401 47.69 -7.04 13.96
CA THR A 401 48.15 -8.37 14.36
C THR A 401 47.00 -9.07 15.09
N MET A 402 46.67 -10.28 14.60
CA MET A 402 45.85 -11.34 15.21
C MET A 402 44.49 -11.58 14.53
N SER A 403 44.50 -12.35 13.44
CA SER A 403 43.56 -13.45 13.27
C SER A 403 44.37 -14.72 12.98
N TYR A 404 44.30 -15.67 13.92
CA TYR A 404 44.85 -17.00 13.75
C TYR A 404 43.98 -17.73 12.70
N GLN A 405 44.63 -18.31 11.70
CA GLN A 405 44.01 -19.28 10.79
C GLN A 405 43.65 -20.56 11.54
N GLU A 406 42.51 -21.14 11.22
CA GLU A 406 42.42 -22.59 11.04
C GLU A 406 41.51 -22.90 9.86
N SER A 407 42.04 -23.77 8.99
CA SER A 407 41.53 -24.15 7.68
C SER A 407 40.29 -25.02 7.77
N ASP A 408 39.29 -24.73 6.94
CA ASP A 408 38.61 -25.77 6.15
C ASP A 408 38.00 -25.13 4.90
N GLY A 409 38.22 -25.80 3.76
CA GLY A 409 37.98 -25.26 2.43
C GLY A 409 36.54 -24.85 2.15
N ALA A 410 36.32 -23.54 2.10
CA ALA A 410 35.44 -22.87 1.16
C ALA A 410 36.14 -21.56 0.79
N ALA A 411 36.29 -21.28 -0.50
CA ALA A 411 36.84 -20.01 -0.96
C ALA A 411 35.89 -18.89 -0.53
N ASP A 412 36.29 -18.18 0.51
CA ASP A 412 35.67 -16.96 1.01
C ASP A 412 35.94 -15.84 0.00
N PHE A 413 34.91 -15.45 -0.75
CA PHE A 413 34.92 -14.26 -1.61
C PHE A 413 34.08 -13.15 -0.97
N GLY A 414 34.31 -12.85 0.32
CA GLY A 414 33.78 -11.67 1.01
C GLY A 414 34.88 -10.63 1.23
N GLY A 415 35.02 -9.68 0.32
CA GLY A 415 35.87 -8.50 0.52
C GLY A 415 35.03 -7.24 0.59
N ASP A 416 35.34 -6.35 1.53
CA ASP A 416 34.71 -5.04 1.60
C ASP A 416 35.10 -4.20 0.36
N LEU A 417 34.12 -3.59 -0.30
CA LEU A 417 34.35 -2.83 -1.53
C LEU A 417 34.90 -1.44 -1.16
N GLU A 418 36.15 -1.18 -1.51
CA GLU A 418 36.69 0.17 -1.38
C GLU A 418 36.11 1.05 -2.50
N ILE A 419 35.23 2.00 -2.15
CA ILE A 419 34.65 2.92 -3.14
C ILE A 419 35.75 3.84 -3.67
N THR A 420 36.19 3.57 -4.90
CA THR A 420 37.13 4.44 -5.63
C THR A 420 36.39 5.61 -6.25
N THR A 421 37.10 6.71 -6.54
CA THR A 421 36.52 7.89 -7.22
C THR A 421 35.86 7.54 -8.55
N ASN A 422 36.32 6.49 -9.24
CA ASN A 422 35.72 6.04 -10.49
C ASN A 422 34.38 5.33 -10.27
N LEU A 423 34.30 4.47 -9.25
CA LEU A 423 33.06 3.78 -8.86
C LEU A 423 32.02 4.75 -8.31
N GLU A 424 32.44 5.73 -7.51
CA GLU A 424 31.59 6.79 -6.99
C GLU A 424 30.92 7.57 -8.13
N ARG A 425 31.68 7.94 -9.16
CA ARG A 425 31.14 8.63 -10.34
C ARG A 425 30.10 7.79 -11.08
N LEU A 426 30.32 6.48 -11.21
CA LEU A 426 29.37 5.58 -11.84
C LEU A 426 28.08 5.46 -11.02
N PHE A 427 28.19 5.22 -9.71
CA PHE A 427 27.02 5.08 -8.83
C PHE A 427 26.21 6.38 -8.73
N HIS A 428 26.88 7.54 -8.71
CA HIS A 428 26.19 8.82 -8.78
C HIS A 428 25.37 8.96 -10.07
N ALA A 429 25.94 8.56 -11.22
CA ALA A 429 25.21 8.63 -12.49
C ALA A 429 23.99 7.68 -12.52
N ILE A 430 24.12 6.49 -11.91
CA ILE A 430 23.01 5.53 -11.76
C ILE A 430 21.89 6.09 -10.88
N ASN A 431 22.23 6.76 -9.77
CA ASN A 431 21.23 7.38 -8.90
C ASN A 431 20.53 8.54 -9.59
N GLU A 432 21.27 9.41 -10.29
CA GLU A 432 20.68 10.53 -11.03
C GLU A 432 19.74 10.05 -12.15
N VAL A 433 20.05 8.94 -12.84
CA VAL A 433 19.16 8.41 -13.89
C VAL A 433 17.93 7.73 -13.30
N ALA A 434 18.06 7.05 -12.15
CA ALA A 434 16.94 6.43 -11.44
C ALA A 434 15.94 7.46 -10.88
N GLU A 435 16.42 8.67 -10.60
CA GLU A 435 15.65 9.82 -10.10
C GLU A 435 15.24 10.79 -11.21
N GLU A 436 15.47 10.46 -12.48
CA GLU A 436 15.13 11.28 -13.65
C GLU A 436 15.80 12.67 -13.65
N ARG A 437 16.96 12.79 -12.98
CA ARG A 437 17.73 14.03 -12.84
C ARG A 437 18.87 14.17 -13.86
N CYS A 438 19.26 13.09 -14.53
CA CYS A 438 20.16 13.13 -15.68
C CYS A 438 19.50 12.56 -16.94
N SER A 439 19.97 13.00 -18.11
CA SER A 439 19.52 12.52 -19.40
C SER A 439 20.15 11.17 -19.77
N ASP A 440 19.49 10.43 -20.67
CA ASP A 440 20.01 9.15 -21.17
C ASP A 440 21.39 9.31 -21.83
N GLU A 441 21.58 10.40 -22.56
CA GLU A 441 22.85 10.74 -23.24
C GLU A 441 23.97 10.95 -22.21
N GLU A 442 23.70 11.67 -21.12
CA GLU A 442 24.67 11.88 -20.03
C GLU A 442 25.00 10.58 -19.29
N PHE A 443 24.02 9.70 -19.11
CA PHE A 443 24.25 8.40 -18.48
C PHE A 443 25.06 7.46 -19.39
N GLU A 444 24.73 7.41 -20.68
CA GLU A 444 25.46 6.62 -21.69
C GLU A 444 26.94 7.06 -21.77
N GLU A 445 27.22 8.36 -21.73
CA GLU A 445 28.59 8.87 -21.70
C GLU A 445 29.40 8.35 -20.49
N VAL A 446 28.77 8.21 -19.32
CA VAL A 446 29.42 7.66 -18.13
C VAL A 446 29.70 6.17 -18.28
N LEU A 447 28.77 5.39 -18.84
CA LEU A 447 28.96 3.96 -19.09
C LEU A 447 30.09 3.72 -20.09
N VAL A 448 30.12 4.48 -21.19
CA VAL A 448 31.19 4.42 -22.20
C VAL A 448 32.53 4.85 -21.61
N TRP A 449 32.55 5.89 -20.77
CA TRP A 449 33.77 6.31 -20.08
C TRP A 449 34.32 5.20 -19.16
N MET A 450 33.45 4.52 -18.42
CA MET A 450 33.87 3.42 -17.54
C MET A 450 34.41 2.22 -18.34
N ASP A 451 33.75 1.83 -19.43
CA ASP A 451 34.24 0.74 -20.29
C ASP A 451 35.63 1.04 -20.87
N ASN A 452 35.88 2.30 -21.25
CA ASN A 452 37.20 2.73 -21.71
C ASN A 452 38.27 2.64 -20.59
N LEU A 453 37.92 2.91 -19.33
CA LEU A 453 38.83 2.69 -18.20
C LEU A 453 39.16 1.22 -18.01
N LEU A 454 38.15 0.34 -18.11
CA LEU A 454 38.34 -1.12 -18.03
C LEU A 454 39.20 -1.63 -19.19
N ALA A 455 39.01 -1.10 -20.41
CA ALA A 455 39.85 -1.41 -21.57
C ALA A 455 41.30 -1.00 -21.37
N ASN A 456 41.53 0.19 -20.81
CA ASN A 456 42.87 0.64 -20.48
C ASN A 456 43.51 -0.24 -19.41
N ALA A 457 42.79 -0.56 -18.33
CA ALA A 457 43.27 -1.43 -17.26
C ALA A 457 43.68 -2.82 -17.80
N GLN A 458 42.86 -3.39 -18.69
CA GLN A 458 43.16 -4.64 -19.36
C GLN A 458 44.43 -4.55 -20.23
N ALA A 459 44.65 -3.44 -20.92
CA ALA A 459 45.80 -3.22 -21.80
C ALA A 459 47.10 -2.93 -21.04
N THR A 460 47.02 -2.29 -19.85
CA THR A 460 48.17 -1.93 -19.03
C THR A 460 48.56 -2.98 -17.99
N MET A 461 47.85 -4.11 -17.97
CA MET A 461 48.13 -5.21 -17.05
C MET A 461 49.58 -5.71 -17.18
N PRO A 462 50.30 -5.91 -16.07
CA PRO A 462 51.67 -6.42 -16.10
C PRO A 462 51.74 -7.74 -16.88
N GLU A 463 52.68 -7.83 -17.83
CA GLU A 463 53.00 -9.11 -18.46
C GLU A 463 53.68 -10.02 -17.44
N VAL A 464 53.37 -11.32 -17.48
CA VAL A 464 54.10 -12.31 -16.68
C VAL A 464 55.56 -12.26 -17.12
N PRO A 465 56.51 -11.91 -16.25
CA PRO A 465 57.91 -11.84 -16.63
C PRO A 465 58.37 -13.19 -17.17
N ASN A 466 59.14 -13.20 -18.26
CA ASN A 466 59.72 -14.43 -18.80
C ASN A 466 60.85 -14.89 -17.87
N MET A 467 60.49 -15.63 -16.84
CA MET A 467 61.39 -16.12 -15.79
C MET A 467 62.08 -17.42 -16.24
N THR A 468 62.75 -17.43 -17.40
CA THR A 468 63.62 -18.56 -17.76
C THR A 468 64.73 -18.68 -16.71
N PRO A 469 64.90 -19.84 -16.04
CA PRO A 469 65.94 -20.03 -15.03
C PRO A 469 67.31 -19.74 -15.63
N ARG A 470 68.01 -18.75 -15.07
CA ARG A 470 69.43 -18.55 -15.39
C ARG A 470 70.25 -19.67 -14.74
N PRO A 471 71.36 -20.12 -15.35
CA PRO A 471 72.18 -21.22 -14.83
C PRO A 471 72.79 -20.96 -13.44
N GLU A 472 72.73 -19.71 -12.97
CA GLU A 472 73.32 -19.21 -11.73
C GLU A 472 72.37 -19.30 -10.52
N PHE A 473 71.09 -19.64 -10.71
CA PHE A 473 70.14 -19.78 -9.59
C PHE A 473 70.27 -21.14 -8.88
N ASN A 474 70.26 -21.12 -7.54
CA ASN A 474 70.17 -22.33 -6.74
C ASN A 474 68.75 -22.96 -6.82
N GLU A 475 68.62 -24.25 -6.46
CA GLU A 475 67.39 -25.04 -6.62
C GLU A 475 66.20 -24.47 -5.82
N ASP A 476 66.47 -23.78 -4.70
CA ASP A 476 65.46 -23.13 -3.86
C ASP A 476 64.97 -21.80 -4.46
N ALA A 477 65.83 -21.03 -5.13
CA ALA A 477 65.46 -19.80 -5.82
C ALA A 477 64.58 -20.10 -7.05
N VAL A 478 64.90 -21.15 -7.80
CA VAL A 478 64.07 -21.58 -8.95
C VAL A 478 62.65 -21.95 -8.50
N LYS A 479 62.50 -22.72 -7.41
CA LYS A 479 61.17 -23.08 -6.87
C LYS A 479 60.37 -21.87 -6.40
N LYS A 480 61.02 -20.90 -5.73
CA LYS A 480 60.35 -19.65 -5.31
C LYS A 480 59.89 -18.81 -6.50
N ILE A 481 60.70 -18.76 -7.56
CA ILE A 481 60.36 -18.03 -8.79
C ILE A 481 59.21 -18.71 -9.53
N GLU A 482 59.18 -20.05 -9.58
CA GLU A 482 58.07 -20.81 -10.18
C GLU A 482 56.75 -20.61 -9.43
N LEU A 483 56.76 -20.67 -8.09
CA LEU A 483 55.58 -20.39 -7.25
C LEU A 483 55.03 -18.98 -7.48
N VAL A 484 55.91 -17.98 -7.48
CA VAL A 484 55.54 -16.58 -7.71
C VAL A 484 54.99 -16.35 -9.12
N ALA A 485 55.48 -17.08 -10.13
CA ALA A 485 54.98 -16.99 -11.50
C ALA A 485 53.59 -17.65 -11.65
N GLU A 486 53.34 -18.74 -10.94
CA GLU A 486 52.03 -19.41 -10.89
C GLU A 486 50.99 -18.50 -10.21
N ASP A 487 51.32 -17.94 -9.04
CA ASP A 487 50.47 -16.98 -8.32
C ASP A 487 50.16 -15.74 -9.17
N LEU A 488 51.15 -15.19 -9.88
CA LEU A 488 50.96 -14.04 -10.77
C LEU A 488 50.01 -14.39 -11.93
N HIS A 489 50.12 -15.61 -12.49
CA HIS A 489 49.25 -16.06 -13.57
C HIS A 489 47.81 -16.23 -13.10
N GLU A 490 47.61 -16.83 -11.93
CA GLU A 490 46.30 -17.03 -11.32
C GLU A 490 45.62 -15.69 -11.01
N GLN A 491 46.31 -14.78 -10.32
CA GLN A 491 45.74 -13.48 -9.94
C GLN A 491 45.46 -12.58 -11.15
N ARG A 492 46.28 -12.67 -12.21
CA ARG A 492 46.00 -12.02 -13.49
C ARG A 492 44.73 -12.59 -14.14
N GLY A 493 44.51 -13.90 -14.04
CA GLY A 493 43.28 -14.56 -14.47
C GLY A 493 42.04 -14.02 -13.73
N VAL A 494 42.14 -13.90 -12.40
CA VAL A 494 41.06 -13.34 -11.55
C VAL A 494 40.77 -11.87 -11.93
N MET A 495 41.81 -11.05 -12.13
CA MET A 495 41.65 -9.66 -12.57
C MET A 495 40.96 -9.56 -13.95
N LEU A 496 41.38 -10.36 -14.94
CA LEU A 496 40.75 -10.37 -16.26
C LEU A 496 39.29 -10.84 -16.20
N GLY A 497 39.01 -11.85 -15.38
CA GLY A 497 37.65 -12.33 -15.13
C GLY A 497 36.77 -11.23 -14.53
N GLY A 498 37.28 -10.52 -13.52
CA GLY A 498 36.59 -9.38 -12.91
C GLY A 498 36.31 -8.25 -13.91
N ILE A 499 37.27 -7.91 -14.78
CA ILE A 499 37.07 -6.90 -15.83
C ILE A 499 35.94 -7.30 -16.80
N GLU A 500 35.90 -8.56 -17.22
CA GLU A 500 34.86 -9.04 -18.14
C GLU A 500 33.48 -9.06 -17.48
N GLU A 501 33.39 -9.53 -16.23
CA GLU A 501 32.15 -9.48 -15.45
C GLU A 501 31.66 -8.04 -15.25
N PHE A 502 32.58 -7.09 -15.02
CA PHE A 502 32.23 -5.67 -14.90
C PHE A 502 31.64 -5.15 -16.22
N ARG A 503 32.22 -5.51 -17.37
CA ARG A 503 31.67 -5.12 -18.68
C ARG A 503 30.28 -5.69 -18.92
N VAL A 504 30.04 -6.93 -18.52
CA VAL A 504 28.69 -7.52 -18.57
C VAL A 504 27.72 -6.68 -17.74
N ALA A 505 28.13 -6.26 -16.53
CA ALA A 505 27.34 -5.39 -15.67
C ALA A 505 27.04 -4.01 -16.29
N LEU A 506 28.01 -3.42 -17.00
CA LEU A 506 27.76 -2.21 -17.79
C LEU A 506 26.74 -2.45 -18.91
N GLY A 507 26.76 -3.62 -19.54
CA GLY A 507 25.74 -4.03 -20.51
C GLY A 507 24.34 -4.16 -19.89
N THR A 508 24.25 -4.71 -18.68
CA THR A 508 22.98 -4.75 -17.91
C THR A 508 22.47 -3.33 -17.65
N LEU A 509 23.34 -2.40 -17.23
CA LEU A 509 22.97 -1.00 -17.04
C LEU A 509 22.54 -0.30 -18.34
N GLN A 510 23.16 -0.64 -19.48
CA GLN A 510 22.75 -0.12 -20.79
C GLN A 510 21.34 -0.60 -21.18
N SER A 511 20.94 -1.81 -20.80
CA SER A 511 19.59 -2.31 -21.12
C SER A 511 18.45 -1.50 -20.50
N PHE A 512 18.75 -0.68 -19.47
CA PHE A 512 17.80 0.27 -18.89
C PHE A 512 17.21 1.25 -19.91
N PHE A 513 17.97 1.63 -20.95
CA PHE A 513 17.48 2.53 -22.00
C PHE A 513 16.28 1.94 -22.77
N GLU A 514 16.22 0.61 -22.87
CA GLU A 514 15.15 -0.12 -23.53
C GLU A 514 14.04 -0.52 -22.56
N THR A 515 14.39 -0.97 -21.35
CA THR A 515 13.42 -1.52 -20.38
C THR A 515 12.72 -0.45 -19.54
N ARG A 516 13.39 0.68 -19.26
CA ARG A 516 12.96 1.73 -18.31
C ARG A 516 12.59 1.19 -16.92
N ASP A 517 13.13 0.04 -16.58
CA ASP A 517 12.83 -0.67 -15.37
C ASP A 517 13.90 -0.42 -14.31
N LYS A 518 13.47 -0.04 -13.10
CA LYS A 518 14.37 0.25 -11.98
C LYS A 518 15.03 -1.02 -11.44
N GLU A 519 14.42 -2.20 -11.60
CA GLU A 519 15.06 -3.46 -11.20
C GLU A 519 16.31 -3.75 -12.03
N THR A 520 16.30 -3.38 -13.32
CA THR A 520 17.46 -3.45 -14.21
C THR A 520 18.65 -2.65 -13.68
N LEU A 521 18.42 -1.44 -13.15
CA LEU A 521 19.49 -0.61 -12.55
C LEU A 521 20.02 -1.23 -11.25
N ILE A 522 19.14 -1.74 -10.39
CA ILE A 522 19.52 -2.42 -9.14
C ILE A 522 20.38 -3.65 -9.43
N GLN A 523 19.98 -4.44 -10.43
CA GLN A 523 20.74 -5.61 -10.86
C GLN A 523 22.11 -5.22 -11.40
N GLY A 524 22.18 -4.20 -12.26
CA GLY A 524 23.46 -3.70 -12.77
C GLY A 524 24.40 -3.19 -11.66
N VAL A 525 23.88 -2.50 -10.63
CA VAL A 525 24.68 -2.07 -9.47
C VAL A 525 25.25 -3.26 -8.69
N ARG A 526 24.46 -4.32 -8.48
CA ARG A 526 24.90 -5.55 -7.81
C ARG A 526 26.03 -6.23 -8.58
N GLU A 527 25.87 -6.35 -9.89
CA GLU A 527 26.87 -6.96 -10.77
C GLU A 527 28.18 -6.15 -10.81
N VAL A 528 28.07 -4.82 -10.91
CA VAL A 528 29.22 -3.90 -10.83
C VAL A 528 29.96 -4.08 -9.50
N ARG A 529 29.24 -4.13 -8.37
CA ARG A 529 29.85 -4.31 -7.04
C ARG A 529 30.61 -5.63 -6.95
N SER A 530 29.99 -6.73 -7.40
CA SER A 530 30.62 -8.06 -7.36
C SER A 530 31.91 -8.11 -8.18
N ALA A 531 31.87 -7.57 -9.40
CA ALA A 531 33.04 -7.51 -10.28
C ALA A 531 34.15 -6.61 -9.71
N ALA A 532 33.79 -5.46 -9.13
CA ALA A 532 34.73 -4.53 -8.52
C ALA A 532 35.48 -5.13 -7.32
N ILE A 533 34.78 -5.89 -6.45
CA ILE A 533 35.40 -6.58 -5.32
C ILE A 533 36.47 -7.57 -5.81
N LYS A 534 36.11 -8.41 -6.80
CA LYS A 534 37.05 -9.38 -7.40
C LYS A 534 38.28 -8.69 -7.97
N MET A 535 38.10 -7.57 -8.69
CA MET A 535 39.21 -6.80 -9.24
C MET A 535 40.12 -6.21 -8.16
N GLN A 536 39.56 -5.65 -7.08
CA GLN A 536 40.33 -5.07 -5.98
C GLN A 536 41.11 -6.13 -5.18
N GLN A 537 40.50 -7.30 -4.96
CA GLN A 537 41.19 -8.43 -4.34
C GLN A 537 42.38 -8.88 -5.19
N ALA A 538 42.18 -9.03 -6.51
CA ALA A 538 43.25 -9.38 -7.43
C ALA A 538 44.34 -8.29 -7.47
N GLU A 539 43.98 -7.00 -7.44
CA GLU A 539 44.94 -5.89 -7.42
C GLU A 539 45.82 -5.92 -6.17
N LYS A 540 45.22 -6.11 -4.99
CA LYS A 540 45.96 -6.24 -3.72
C LYS A 540 46.95 -7.40 -3.78
N SER A 541 46.52 -8.55 -4.28
CA SER A 541 47.37 -9.73 -4.46
C SER A 541 48.51 -9.49 -5.45
N LEU A 542 48.22 -8.90 -6.62
CA LEU A 542 49.22 -8.58 -7.65
C LEU A 542 50.29 -7.61 -7.12
N ASN A 543 49.89 -6.60 -6.34
CA ASN A 543 50.83 -5.65 -5.72
C ASN A 543 51.75 -6.34 -4.70
N LEU A 544 51.22 -7.25 -3.88
CA LEU A 544 52.03 -8.03 -2.93
C LEU A 544 53.02 -8.96 -3.64
N ILE A 545 52.56 -9.63 -4.69
CA ILE A 545 53.41 -10.50 -5.52
C ILE A 545 54.53 -9.68 -6.16
N GLN A 546 54.24 -8.49 -6.68
CA GLN A 546 55.24 -7.62 -7.29
C GLN A 546 56.28 -7.12 -6.28
N GLN A 547 55.86 -6.74 -5.07
CA GLN A 547 56.78 -6.39 -3.97
C GLN A 547 57.66 -7.57 -3.58
N SER A 548 57.11 -8.79 -3.53
CA SER A 548 57.86 -10.02 -3.24
C SER A 548 58.92 -10.31 -4.32
N ILE A 549 58.58 -10.11 -5.60
CA ILE A 549 59.53 -10.24 -6.72
C ILE A 549 60.66 -9.22 -6.57
N GLU A 550 60.34 -7.95 -6.31
CA GLU A 550 61.35 -6.89 -6.14
C GLU A 550 62.28 -7.16 -4.96
N GLU A 551 61.73 -7.61 -3.83
CA GLU A 551 62.52 -7.96 -2.65
C GLU A 551 63.40 -9.19 -2.89
N ALA A 552 62.87 -10.25 -3.51
CA ALA A 552 63.65 -11.44 -3.86
C ALA A 552 64.78 -11.11 -4.84
N THR A 553 64.52 -10.24 -5.82
CA THR A 553 65.52 -9.80 -6.80
C THR A 553 66.61 -8.94 -6.15
N ARG A 554 66.23 -8.06 -5.20
CA ARG A 554 67.20 -7.26 -4.43
C ARG A 554 68.08 -8.13 -3.54
N GLN A 555 67.49 -9.08 -2.81
CA GLN A 555 68.23 -10.00 -1.94
C GLN A 555 69.20 -10.89 -2.74
N ALA A 556 68.80 -11.34 -3.94
CA ALA A 556 69.69 -12.08 -4.83
C ALA A 556 70.88 -11.23 -5.32
N ALA A 557 70.65 -9.97 -5.69
CA ALA A 557 71.72 -9.05 -6.10
C ALA A 557 72.67 -8.67 -4.95
N GLU A 558 72.16 -8.55 -3.72
CA GLU A 558 72.98 -8.31 -2.52
C GLU A 558 73.82 -9.53 -2.12
N ALA A 559 73.32 -10.76 -2.35
CA ALA A 559 74.06 -12.00 -2.12
C ALA A 559 75.21 -12.19 -3.12
N GLU A 560 75.00 -11.90 -4.42
CA GLU A 560 76.07 -11.88 -5.42
C GLU A 560 77.17 -10.85 -5.09
N ALA A 561 76.79 -9.66 -4.62
CA ALA A 561 77.75 -8.62 -4.22
C ALA A 561 78.53 -8.97 -2.93
N ALA A 562 77.94 -9.78 -2.04
CA ALA A 562 78.60 -10.29 -0.84
C ALA A 562 79.61 -11.42 -1.15
N GLU A 563 79.34 -12.26 -2.16
CA GLU A 563 80.30 -13.27 -2.62
C GLU A 563 81.50 -12.66 -3.40
N GLU A 564 81.33 -11.52 -4.07
CA GLU A 564 82.45 -10.79 -4.70
C GLU A 564 83.36 -10.04 -3.71
N THR A 565 82.94 -9.86 -2.45
CA THR A 565 83.67 -9.07 -1.44
C THR A 565 84.35 -9.88 -0.34
N ASP A 566 84.38 -11.22 -0.43
CA ASP A 566 85.18 -12.09 0.44
C ASP A 566 86.44 -12.64 -0.26
N PRO A 567 87.59 -11.93 -0.19
CA PRO A 567 88.87 -12.50 -0.61
C PRO A 567 89.57 -13.15 0.58
N GLY A 568 89.25 -14.41 0.89
CA GLY A 568 90.15 -15.37 1.55
C GLY A 568 90.62 -15.11 2.99
#